data_AF-A0A7S4VJT1-F1
#
_entry.id   AF-A0A7S4VJT1-F1
#
_cell.length_a   1.000
_cell.length_b   1.000
_cell.length_c   1.000
_cell.angle_alpha   90.00
_cell.angle_beta   90.00
_cell.angle_gamma   90.00
#
_symmetry.space_group_name_H-M   'P 1'
#
loop_
_entity.id
_entity.type
_entity.pdbx_description
1 polymer ?
#
loop_
_entity_poly.entity_id
_entity_poly.type
_entity_poly.pdbx_seq_one_letter_code
_entity_poly.pdbx_strand_id
1 'polypeptide(L)'
;EGINILTNLSPDFRRIIGNSSISASREPNNVGSTVGWMQQNNRFNYIFRLLVGAITGPTKPITIFLDDLQWADAASLDLIRSIILDSEDRSMLVIESFRDNEVSHNDHPLSSHLRELKMT
;
A
#
# COMPACT_ATOMS: atom_id res chain seq x y z
N GLU A 1 -1.20 15.77 -2.36
CA GLU A 1 -0.08 15.17 -1.61
C GLU A 1 -0.68 14.23 -0.58
N GLY A 2 -0.42 12.93 -0.69
CA GLY A 2 -0.89 11.94 0.28
C GLY A 2 0.11 11.79 1.42
N ILE A 3 -0.38 11.49 2.62
CA ILE A 3 0.43 11.03 3.74
C ILE A 3 0.98 9.64 3.37
N ASN A 4 2.30 9.47 3.51
CA ASN A 4 2.94 8.16 3.39
C ASN A 4 2.54 7.32 4.61
N ILE A 5 1.43 6.60 4.52
CA ILE A 5 0.92 5.72 5.59
C ILE A 5 1.97 4.67 5.96
N LEU A 6 2.76 4.20 4.98
CA LEU A 6 3.83 3.21 5.19
C LEU A 6 4.99 3.71 6.05
N THR A 7 5.35 5.01 5.97
CA THR A 7 6.42 5.56 6.82
C THR A 7 5.96 5.89 8.24
N ASN A 8 4.64 6.04 8.45
CA ASN A 8 4.06 6.25 9.78
C ASN A 8 3.87 4.94 10.56
N LEU A 9 3.77 3.79 9.87
CA LEU A 9 3.66 2.48 10.52
C LEU A 9 4.98 2.09 11.25
N SER A 10 6.12 2.43 10.64
CA SER A 10 7.43 2.45 11.28
C SER A 10 8.42 3.25 10.40
N PRO A 11 9.24 4.15 10.98
CA PRO A 11 10.31 4.83 10.26
C PRO A 11 11.31 3.87 9.60
N ASP A 12 11.45 2.65 10.12
CA ASP A 12 12.39 1.64 9.63
C ASP A 12 12.01 1.07 8.26
N PHE A 13 10.75 1.18 7.83
CA PHE A 13 10.34 0.74 6.50
C PHE A 13 11.03 1.52 5.38
N ARG A 14 11.50 2.74 5.67
CA ARG A 14 12.34 3.51 4.74
C ARG A 14 13.65 2.80 4.39
N ARG A 15 14.15 1.92 5.26
CA ARG A 15 15.36 1.12 4.97
C ARG A 15 15.07 -0.05 4.03
N ILE A 16 13.83 -0.53 3.98
CA ILE A 16 13.40 -1.66 3.16
C ILE A 16 12.94 -1.17 1.77
N ILE A 17 12.21 -0.05 1.73
CA ILE A 17 11.72 0.58 0.50
C ILE A 17 12.84 1.40 -0.19
N GLY A 18 13.85 1.83 0.56
CA GLY A 18 14.94 2.68 0.09
C GLY A 18 14.66 4.17 0.32
N ASN A 19 15.71 4.99 0.32
CA ASN A 19 15.55 6.44 0.36
C ASN A 19 15.14 6.91 -1.04
N SER A 20 13.90 7.36 -1.19
CA SER A 20 13.46 8.13 -2.35
C SER A 20 14.05 9.54 -2.36
N SER A 21 15.38 9.64 -2.24
CA SER A 21 16.07 10.72 -2.91
C SER A 21 15.97 10.43 -4.40
N ILE A 22 14.87 10.87 -4.99
CA ILE A 22 14.96 11.58 -6.26
C ILE A 22 15.86 12.78 -5.94
N SER A 23 17.18 12.55 -5.90
CA SER A 23 18.12 13.64 -6.09
C SER A 23 17.73 14.20 -7.44
N ALA A 24 17.29 15.44 -7.42
CA ALA A 24 16.77 16.21 -8.53
C ALA A 24 17.80 16.43 -9.64
N SER A 25 18.28 15.36 -10.28
CA SER A 25 18.85 15.43 -11.63
C SER A 25 17.71 15.17 -12.59
N ARG A 26 17.09 16.26 -13.02
CA ARG A 26 16.19 16.34 -14.18
C ARG A 26 16.90 15.79 -15.42
N GLU A 27 16.89 14.48 -15.61
CA GLU A 27 17.12 13.87 -16.91
C GLU A 27 15.81 13.20 -17.36
N PRO A 28 15.16 13.71 -18.42
CA PRO A 28 13.80 13.29 -18.79
C PRO A 28 13.68 11.81 -19.23
N ASN A 29 14.78 11.08 -19.38
CA ASN A 29 14.82 9.80 -20.10
C ASN A 29 15.36 8.61 -19.28
N ASN A 30 15.40 8.69 -17.94
CA ASN A 30 15.96 7.61 -17.12
C ASN A 30 14.92 6.50 -16.81
N VAL A 31 14.56 5.72 -17.83
CA VAL A 31 13.68 4.53 -17.71
C VAL A 31 14.25 3.51 -16.71
N GLY A 32 15.58 3.43 -16.59
CA GLY A 32 16.27 2.56 -15.64
C GLY A 32 15.95 2.88 -14.17
N SER A 33 15.80 4.17 -13.85
CA SER A 33 15.38 4.59 -12.52
C SER A 33 13.95 4.13 -12.21
N THR A 34 12.98 4.40 -13.11
CA THR A 34 11.57 3.98 -12.98
C THR A 34 11.40 2.48 -12.77
N VAL A 35 12.11 1.66 -13.55
CA VAL A 35 12.09 0.20 -13.40
C VAL A 35 12.66 -0.24 -12.04
N GLY A 36 13.72 0.42 -11.56
CA GLY A 36 14.29 0.17 -10.23
C GLY A 36 13.31 0.48 -9.09
N TRP A 37 12.52 1.56 -9.20
CA TRP A 37 11.49 1.91 -8.21
C TRP A 37 10.34 0.89 -8.20
N MET A 38 9.83 0.51 -9.37
CA MET A 38 8.77 -0.49 -9.50
C MET A 38 9.20 -1.84 -8.92
N GLN A 39 10.45 -2.27 -9.16
CA GLN A 39 10.99 -3.50 -8.60
C GLN A 39 11.12 -3.46 -7.07
N GLN A 40 11.51 -2.32 -6.50
CA GLN A 40 11.59 -2.16 -5.04
C GLN A 40 10.20 -2.22 -4.38
N ASN A 41 9.21 -1.52 -4.93
CA ASN A 41 7.83 -1.59 -4.44
C ASN A 41 7.25 -3.01 -4.55
N ASN A 42 7.49 -3.71 -5.65
CA ASN A 42 7.05 -5.11 -5.81
C ASN A 42 7.68 -6.04 -4.76
N ARG A 43 8.97 -5.87 -4.47
CA ARG A 43 9.67 -6.64 -3.43
C ARG A 43 9.13 -6.32 -2.05
N PHE A 44 8.87 -5.05 -1.76
CA PHE A 44 8.27 -4.64 -0.50
C PHE A 44 6.88 -5.27 -0.30
N ASN A 45 6.00 -5.15 -1.29
CA ASN A 45 4.65 -5.74 -1.26
C ASN A 45 4.71 -7.27 -1.09
N TYR A 46 5.67 -7.93 -1.74
CA TYR A 46 5.90 -9.37 -1.55
C TYR A 46 6.33 -9.72 -0.13
N ILE A 47 7.34 -9.03 0.43
CA ILE A 47 7.82 -9.28 1.79
C ILE A 47 6.72 -8.99 2.82
N PHE A 48 5.96 -7.93 2.63
CA PHE A 48 4.89 -7.58 3.56
C PHE A 48 3.76 -8.60 3.52
N ARG A 49 3.40 -9.12 2.35
CA ARG A 49 2.47 -10.26 2.23
C ARG A 49 2.97 -11.49 2.98
N LEU A 50 4.26 -11.83 2.86
CA LEU A 50 4.87 -12.91 3.65
C LEU A 50 4.80 -12.64 5.15
N LEU A 51 5.05 -11.40 5.59
CA LEU A 51 4.93 -11.01 6.99
C LEU A 51 3.51 -11.25 7.51
N VAL A 52 2.49 -10.74 6.80
CA VAL A 52 1.08 -10.97 7.15
C VAL A 52 0.77 -12.47 7.15
N GLY A 53 1.28 -13.22 6.17
CA GLY A 53 1.11 -14.67 6.06
C GLY A 53 1.72 -15.43 7.24
N ALA A 54 2.87 -14.99 7.74
CA ALA A 54 3.54 -15.61 8.88
C ALA A 54 2.79 -15.42 10.21
N ILE A 55 1.99 -14.36 10.33
CA ILE A 55 1.21 -14.04 11.54
C ILE A 55 -0.26 -14.45 11.44
N THR A 56 -0.76 -14.71 10.22
CA THR A 56 -2.13 -15.20 9.97
C THR A 56 -2.16 -16.73 9.85
N GLY A 57 -3.33 -17.31 10.07
CA GLY A 57 -3.58 -18.73 9.77
C GLY A 57 -5.00 -19.15 10.20
N PRO A 58 -5.44 -20.36 9.84
CA PRO A 58 -6.82 -20.81 10.07
C PRO A 58 -7.30 -20.73 11.53
N THR A 59 -6.37 -20.79 12.48
CA THR A 59 -6.66 -20.73 13.93
C THR A 59 -6.17 -19.43 14.59
N LYS A 60 -5.64 -18.49 13.79
CA LYS A 60 -5.06 -17.22 14.24
C LYS A 60 -5.66 -16.07 13.44
N PRO A 61 -6.91 -15.69 13.71
CA PRO A 61 -7.53 -14.58 13.02
C PRO A 61 -6.84 -13.27 13.39
N ILE A 62 -6.57 -12.42 12.39
CA ILE A 62 -6.06 -11.07 12.59
C ILE A 62 -7.06 -10.05 12.06
N THR A 63 -7.21 -8.94 12.79
CA THR A 63 -7.92 -7.76 12.30
C THR A 63 -6.92 -6.63 12.06
N ILE A 64 -6.93 -6.06 10.86
CA ILE A 64 -6.16 -4.85 10.52
C ILE A 64 -7.17 -3.70 10.44
N PHE A 65 -6.95 -2.67 11.27
CA PHE A 65 -7.73 -1.44 11.24
C PHE A 65 -6.90 -0.32 10.63
N LEU A 66 -7.40 0.31 9.57
CA LEU A 66 -6.74 1.38 8.83
C LEU A 66 -7.63 2.62 8.89
N ASP A 67 -7.11 3.70 9.48
CA ASP A 67 -7.82 4.97 9.62
C ASP A 67 -7.28 6.04 8.67
N ASP A 68 -8.11 7.06 8.41
CA ASP A 68 -7.83 8.21 7.55
C ASP A 68 -7.29 7.85 6.15
N LEU A 69 -7.86 6.81 5.50
CA LEU A 69 -7.42 6.38 4.16
C LEU A 69 -7.59 7.44 3.08
N GLN A 70 -8.42 8.47 3.30
CA GLN A 70 -8.52 9.61 2.39
C GLN A 70 -7.18 10.34 2.19
N TRP A 71 -6.22 10.17 3.10
CA TRP A 71 -4.88 10.74 2.97
C TRP A 71 -3.84 9.75 2.45
N ALA A 72 -4.21 8.50 2.12
CA ALA A 72 -3.28 7.50 1.62
C ALA A 72 -2.72 7.88 0.24
N ASP A 73 -1.41 7.68 0.05
CA ASP A 73 -0.84 7.69 -1.30
C ASP A 73 -1.14 6.39 -2.08
N ALA A 74 -0.91 6.43 -3.39
CA ALA A 74 -1.19 5.31 -4.27
C ALA A 74 -0.38 4.04 -3.91
N ALA A 75 0.88 4.18 -3.49
CA ALA A 75 1.72 3.05 -3.12
C ALA A 75 1.22 2.34 -1.85
N SER A 76 0.70 3.09 -0.89
CA SER A 76 0.07 2.56 0.32
C SER A 76 -1.21 1.79 -0.01
N LEU A 77 -2.06 2.37 -0.88
CA LEU A 77 -3.29 1.71 -1.33
C LEU A 77 -3.00 0.44 -2.15
N ASP A 78 -1.95 0.44 -2.98
CA ASP A 78 -1.50 -0.75 -3.70
C ASP A 78 -1.01 -1.85 -2.77
N LEU A 79 -0.31 -1.50 -1.69
CA LEU A 79 0.08 -2.48 -0.66
C LEU A 79 -1.16 -3.08 0.00
N ILE A 80 -2.07 -2.24 0.50
CA ILE A 80 -3.30 -2.68 1.18
C ILE A 80 -4.09 -3.63 0.28
N ARG A 81 -4.27 -3.24 -0.98
CA ARG A 81 -4.88 -4.07 -2.03
C ARG A 81 -4.16 -5.41 -2.17
N SER A 82 -2.83 -5.39 -2.26
CA SER A 82 -2.04 -6.61 -2.43
C SER A 82 -2.22 -7.59 -1.26
N ILE A 83 -2.44 -7.09 -0.05
CA ILE A 83 -2.67 -7.92 1.15
C ILE A 83 -4.10 -8.48 1.15
N ILE A 84 -5.11 -7.65 0.83
CA ILE A 84 -6.52 -8.07 0.79
C ILE A 84 -6.75 -9.14 -0.28
N LEU A 85 -6.16 -8.96 -1.47
CA LEU A 85 -6.30 -9.89 -2.59
C LEU A 85 -5.45 -11.16 -2.46
N ASP A 86 -4.52 -11.21 -1.50
CA ASP A 86 -3.69 -12.38 -1.21
C ASP A 86 -4.45 -13.34 -0.28
N SER A 87 -5.50 -13.96 -0.84
CA SER A 87 -6.56 -14.64 -0.10
C SER A 87 -6.34 -16.14 0.13
N GLU A 88 -5.12 -16.67 -0.04
CA GLU A 88 -4.87 -18.09 0.26
C GLU A 88 -4.92 -18.34 1.79
N ASP A 89 -6.07 -18.84 2.25
CA ASP A 89 -6.31 -19.43 3.58
C ASP A 89 -5.97 -18.55 4.80
N ARG A 90 -6.08 -17.22 4.65
CA ARG A 90 -5.85 -16.28 5.74
C ARG A 90 -7.15 -15.96 6.47
N SER A 91 -7.22 -16.30 7.75
CA SER A 91 -8.23 -15.74 8.66
C SER A 91 -7.87 -14.28 8.94
N MET A 92 -8.31 -13.37 8.07
CA MET A 92 -8.00 -11.95 8.19
C MET A 92 -9.23 -11.09 7.91
N LEU A 93 -9.44 -10.08 8.75
CA LEU A 93 -10.43 -9.02 8.55
C LEU A 93 -9.70 -7.70 8.37
N VAL A 94 -10.01 -6.96 7.31
CA VAL A 94 -9.51 -5.59 7.10
C VAL A 94 -10.68 -4.63 7.26
N ILE A 95 -10.50 -3.63 8.12
CA ILE A 95 -11.46 -2.56 8.37
C ILE A 95 -10.80 -1.26 7.98
N GLU A 96 -11.50 -0.49 7.15
CA GLU A 96 -11.00 0.73 6.54
C GLU A 96 -11.96 1.87 6.84
N SER A 97 -11.45 3.00 7.32
CA SER A 97 -12.22 4.24 7.45
C SER A 97 -11.66 5.34 6.55
N PHE A 98 -12.59 6.07 5.93
CA PHE A 98 -12.29 7.27 5.16
C PHE A 98 -13.46 8.25 5.23
N ARG A 99 -13.18 9.53 4.97
CA ARG A 99 -14.20 10.57 4.83
C ARG A 99 -14.63 10.70 3.36
N ASP A 100 -15.91 10.50 3.10
CA ASP A 100 -16.49 10.48 1.75
C ASP A 100 -16.35 11.82 1.01
N ASN A 101 -16.51 12.93 1.73
CA ASN A 101 -16.39 14.30 1.23
C ASN A 101 -14.95 14.68 0.79
N GLU A 102 -13.92 13.99 1.28
CA GLU A 102 -12.52 14.20 0.87
C GLU A 102 -12.15 13.36 -0.37
N VAL A 103 -12.96 12.34 -0.70
CA VAL A 103 -12.71 11.36 -1.78
C VAL A 103 -13.60 11.61 -3.00
N SER A 104 -14.58 12.50 -2.91
CA SER A 104 -15.63 12.75 -3.92
C SER A 104 -15.15 13.36 -5.25
N HIS A 105 -13.85 13.60 -5.44
CA HIS A 105 -13.30 14.00 -6.72
C HIS A 105 -13.01 12.74 -7.55
N ASN A 106 -13.49 12.69 -8.80
CA ASN A 106 -13.48 11.49 -9.65
C ASN A 106 -12.08 10.87 -9.88
N ASP A 107 -11.00 11.61 -9.60
CA ASP A 107 -9.61 11.16 -9.77
C ASP A 107 -8.90 10.81 -8.44
N HIS A 108 -9.61 10.70 -7.32
CA HIS A 108 -8.98 10.33 -6.05
C HIS A 108 -8.48 8.87 -6.08
N PRO A 109 -7.20 8.57 -5.73
CA PRO A 109 -6.65 7.21 -5.76
C PRO A 109 -7.48 6.18 -4.98
N LEU A 110 -8.01 6.57 -3.82
CA LEU A 110 -8.89 5.73 -3.01
C LEU A 110 -10.19 5.33 -3.73
N SER A 111 -10.74 6.17 -4.62
CA SER A 111 -11.96 5.86 -5.38
C SER A 111 -11.76 4.69 -6.34
N SER A 112 -10.59 4.62 -6.99
CA SER A 112 -10.21 3.49 -7.85
C SER A 112 -9.96 2.24 -7.03
N HIS A 113 -9.24 2.36 -5.91
CA HIS A 113 -8.98 1.26 -4.98
C HIS A 113 -10.27 0.61 -4.45
N LEU A 114 -11.21 1.40 -3.93
CA LEU A 114 -12.50 0.91 -3.42
C LEU A 114 -13.36 0.25 -4.51
N ARG A 115 -13.26 0.73 -5.76
CA ARG A 115 -13.99 0.15 -6.89
C ARG A 115 -13.49 -1.26 -7.22
N GLU A 116 -12.18 -1.45 -7.22
CA GLU A 116 -11.57 -2.75 -7.52
C GLU A 116 -11.87 -3.79 -6.42
N LEU A 117 -11.81 -3.39 -5.15
CA LEU A 117 -12.15 -4.29 -4.03
C LEU A 117 -13.61 -4.74 -4.06
N LYS A 118 -14.55 -3.89 -4.49
CA LYS A 118 -15.97 -4.26 -4.65
C LYS A 118 -16.24 -5.26 -5.77
N MET A 119 -15.31 -5.43 -6.71
CA MET A 119 -15.46 -6.35 -7.84
C MET A 119 -14.89 -7.75 -7.56
N THR A 120 -14.25 -7.95 -6.40
CA THR A 120 -13.70 -9.23 -5.93
C THR A 120 -14.73 -9.91 -5.03
#